data_AF-A0A1M5ZYM8-F1
#
_entry.id   AF-A0A1M5ZYM8-F1
#
_cell.length_a   1.000
_cell.length_b   1.000
_cell.length_c   1.000
_cell.angle_alpha   90.00
_cell.angle_beta   90.00
_cell.angle_gamma   90.00
#
_symmetry.space_group_name_H-M   'P 1'
#
loop_
_entity.id
_entity.type
_entity.pdbx_description
1 polymer ?
#
loop_
_entity_poly.entity_id
_entity_poly.type
_entity_poly.pdbx_seq_one_letter_code
_entity_poly.pdbx_strand_id
1 'polypeptide(L)' 'MSTFQMIVLVVGAGLLLLGAFSGCALFVRSLKISDKFGDETHVGTLWGLFILGLSAGLLLMWLVLP' A
#
# COMPACT_ATOMS: atom_id res chain seq x y z
N MET A 1 -18.72 2.74 -18.36
CA MET A 1 -17.45 3.11 -17.69
C MET A 1 -16.73 4.11 -18.56
N SER A 2 -16.56 5.34 -18.08
CA SER A 2 -15.77 6.34 -18.80
C SER A 2 -14.28 6.00 -18.73
N THR A 3 -13.49 6.48 -19.70
CA THR A 3 -12.02 6.32 -19.69
C THR A 3 -11.40 6.82 -18.38
N PHE A 4 -11.96 7.88 -17.80
CA PHE A 4 -11.55 8.41 -16.50
C PHE A 4 -11.75 7.40 -15.36
N GLN A 5 -12.92 6.76 -15.28
CA GLN A 5 -13.20 5.73 -14.26
C GLN A 5 -12.23 4.55 -14.39
N MET A 6 -11.92 4.14 -15.62
CA MET A 6 -10.98 3.06 -15.88
C MET A 6 -9.55 3.40 -15.41
N ILE A 7 -9.08 4.62 -15.69
CA ILE A 7 -7.78 5.11 -15.21
C ILE A 7 -7.74 5.12 -13.67
N VAL A 8 -8.78 5.66 -13.03
CA VAL A 8 -8.84 5.73 -11.57
C VAL A 8 -8.85 4.34 -10.93
N LEU A 9 -9.54 3.36 -11.52
CA LEU A 9 -9.51 1.97 -11.06
C LEU A 9 -8.12 1.35 -11.19
N VAL A 10 -7.44 1.55 -12.33
CA VAL A 10 -6.08 1.04 -12.54
C VAL A 10 -5.10 1.66 -11.55
N VAL A 11 -5.19 2.97 -11.31
CA VAL A 11 -4.36 3.69 -10.33
C VAL A 11 -4.67 3.21 -8.91
N GLY A 12 -5.95 3.09 -8.55
CA GLY A 12 -6.40 2.59 -7.25
C GLY A 12 -5.92 1.15 -6.99
N ALA A 13 -6.02 0.27 -7.99
CA ALA A 13 -5.51 -1.10 -7.92
C ALA A 13 -3.98 -1.13 -7.77
N GLY A 14 -3.26 -0.29 -8.49
CA GLY A 14 -1.81 -0.14 -8.35
C GLY A 14 -1.40 0.32 -6.94
N LEU A 15 -2.11 1.28 -6.38
CA LEU A 15 -1.88 1.78 -5.01
C LEU A 15 -2.19 0.71 -3.96
N LEU A 16 -3.28 -0.05 -4.12
CA LEU A 16 -3.60 -1.16 -3.22
C LEU A 16 -2.55 -2.27 -3.27
N LEU A 17 -2.05 -2.61 -4.46
CA LEU A 17 -0.96 -3.58 -4.60
C LEU A 17 0.32 -3.08 -3.92
N LEU A 18 0.72 -1.83 -4.14
CA LEU A 18 1.85 -1.20 -3.46
C LEU A 18 1.69 -1.23 -1.94
N GLY A 19 0.51 -0.89 -1.44
CA GLY A 19 0.15 -1.02 -0.03
C GLY A 19 0.30 -2.45 0.45
N ALA A 20 -0.32 -3.43 -0.21
CA ALA A 20 -0.27 -4.84 0.16
C ALA A 20 1.16 -5.40 0.17
N PHE A 21 2.00 -5.07 -0.82
CA PHE A 21 3.41 -5.45 -0.86
C PHE A 21 4.19 -4.86 0.33
N SER A 22 3.96 -3.58 0.64
CA SER A 22 4.57 -2.94 1.80
C SER A 22 4.15 -3.59 3.11
N GLY A 23 2.86 -3.90 3.26
CA GLY A 23 2.30 -4.61 4.42
C GLY A 23 2.87 -6.02 4.57
N CYS A 24 2.98 -6.78 3.48
CA CYS A 24 3.64 -8.08 3.48
C CYS A 24 5.10 -8.00 3.91
N ALA A 25 5.85 -6.98 3.46
CA ALA A 25 7.22 -6.77 3.88
C ALA A 25 7.33 -6.44 5.39
N LEU A 26 6.41 -5.63 5.92
CA LEU A 26 6.31 -5.35 7.36
C LEU A 26 5.97 -6.63 8.16
N PHE A 27 5.04 -7.44 7.66
CA PHE A 27 4.61 -8.69 8.31
C PHE A 27 5.72 -9.75 8.32
N VAL A 28 6.45 -9.90 7.22
CA VAL A 28 7.62 -10.79 7.16
C VAL A 28 8.72 -10.29 8.11
N ARG A 29 8.95 -8.97 8.19
CA ARG A 29 9.90 -8.39 9.16
C ARG A 29 9.46 -8.62 10.60
N SER A 30 8.16 -8.50 10.93
CA SER A 30 7.66 -8.76 12.28
C SER A 30 7.72 -10.23 12.67
N LEU A 31 7.59 -11.16 11.73
CA LEU A 31 7.81 -12.59 12.00
C LEU A 31 9.30 -12.95 12.13
N LYS A 32 10.19 -12.20 11.49
CA LYS A 32 11.65 -12.33 11.59
C LYS A 32 12.25 -11.50 12.74
N ILE A 33 11.50 -11.26 13.82
CA ILE A 33 12.00 -10.70 15.09
C ILE A 33 13.26 -11.48 15.50
N SER A 34 14.45 -10.95 15.20
CA SER A 34 15.67 -11.24 15.94
C SER A 34 16.84 -10.33 15.53
N ASP A 35 17.11 -10.06 14.24
CA ASP A 35 18.51 -9.72 13.93
C ASP A 35 18.87 -8.31 13.45
N LYS A 36 17.96 -7.46 12.96
CA LYS A 36 18.38 -6.15 12.43
C LYS A 36 17.40 -5.01 12.69
N PHE A 37 17.43 -4.50 13.92
CA PHE A 37 16.86 -3.20 14.30
C PHE A 37 17.69 -2.00 13.79
N GLY A 38 18.62 -2.20 12.85
CA GLY A 38 19.52 -1.14 12.34
C GLY A 38 19.01 -0.39 11.12
N ASP A 39 17.71 -0.45 10.80
CA ASP A 39 17.15 0.00 9.51
C ASP A 39 15.83 0.78 9.72
N GLU A 40 15.85 1.64 10.73
CA GLU A 40 14.74 2.43 11.28
C GLU A 40 14.08 3.37 10.24
N THR A 41 14.87 3.91 9.30
CA THR A 41 14.37 4.76 8.19
C THR A 41 13.53 3.98 7.18
N HIS A 42 13.89 2.73 6.91
CA HIS A 42 13.17 1.87 5.96
C HIS A 42 11.84 1.39 6.53
N VAL A 43 11.75 1.18 7.85
CA VAL A 43 10.50 0.78 8.53
C VAL A 43 9.46 1.89 8.48
N GLY A 44 9.85 3.13 8.77
CA GLY A 44 8.96 4.29 8.68
C GLY A 44 8.43 4.52 7.25
N THR A 45 9.30 4.34 6.26
CA THR A 45 8.94 4.48 4.84
C THR A 45 7.97 3.39 4.38
N LEU A 46 8.20 2.13 4.80
CA LEU A 46 7.28 1.01 4.53
C LEU A 46 5.90 1.24 5.14
N TRP A 47 5.85 1.71 6.39
CA TRP A 47 4.59 2.08 7.04
C TRP A 47 3.88 3.23 6.33
N GLY A 48 4.63 4.25 5.89
CA GLY A 48 4.11 5.35 5.09
C GLY A 48 3.52 4.86 3.76
N LEU A 49 4.24 4.00 3.03
CA LEU A 49 3.76 3.39 1.79
C LEU A 49 2.52 2.52 2.02
N PHE A 50 2.47 1.79 3.13
CA PHE A 50 1.35 0.94 3.49
C PHE A 50 0.09 1.77 3.75
N ILE A 51 0.18 2.76 4.65
CA ILE A 51 -0.97 3.60 5.00
C ILE A 51 -1.42 4.41 3.78
N LEU A 52 -0.51 5.02 3.04
CA LEU A 52 -0.84 5.85 1.90
C LEU A 52 -1.40 5.02 0.74
N GLY A 53 -0.77 3.89 0.39
CA GLY A 53 -1.23 3.02 -0.68
C GLY A 53 -2.58 2.38 -0.37
N LEU A 54 -2.80 1.95 0.88
CA LEU A 54 -4.04 1.33 1.30
C LEU A 54 -5.16 2.37 1.42
N SER A 55 -4.95 3.50 2.10
CA SER A 55 -5.97 4.55 2.23
C SER A 55 -6.31 5.18 0.89
N ALA A 56 -5.33 5.66 0.12
CA ALA A 56 -5.58 6.32 -1.16
C ALA A 56 -6.15 5.35 -2.22
N GLY A 57 -5.64 4.11 -2.26
CA GLY A 57 -6.16 3.07 -3.17
C GLY A 57 -7.61 2.71 -2.87
N LEU A 58 -7.96 2.54 -1.58
CA LEU A 58 -9.33 2.23 -1.17
C LEU A 58 -10.29 3.39 -1.44
N LEU A 59 -9.85 4.63 -1.17
CA LEU A 59 -10.65 5.84 -1.41
C LEU A 59 -10.91 6.03 -2.91
N LEU A 60 -9.91 5.79 -3.77
CA LEU A 60 -10.08 5.84 -5.23
C LEU A 60 -11.00 4.74 -5.76
N MET A 61 -10.89 3.52 -5.24
CA MET A 61 -11.84 2.45 -5.59
C MET A 61 -13.26 2.77 -5.13
N TRP A 62 -13.43 3.29 -3.90
CA TRP A 62 -14.73 3.68 -3.36
C TRP A 62 -15.40 4.81 -4.15
N LEU A 63 -14.61 5.74 -4.69
CA LEU A 63 -15.14 6.87 -5.46
C LEU A 63 -15.62 6.43 -6.86
N VAL A 64 -15.20 5.26 -7.34
CA VAL A 64 -15.52 4.76 -8.69
C VAL A 64 -16.44 3.55 -8.69
N LEU A 65 -16.41 2.71 -7.65
CA LEU A 65 -17.42 1.65 -7.49
C LEU A 65 -18.73 2.28 -6.99
N PRO A 66 -19.83 2.19 -7.75
CA PRO A 66 -21.16 2.62 -7.31
C PRO A 66 -21.76 1.69 -6.26
#